data_AF-A0A2S9PN75-F1
#
_entry.id   AF-A0A2S9PN75-F1
#
_cell.length_a   1.000
_cell.length_b   1.000
_cell.length_c   1.000
_cell.angle_alpha   90.00
_cell.angle_beta   90.00
_cell.angle_gamma   90.00
#
_symmetry.space_group_name_H-M   'P 1'
#
loop_
_entity.id
_entity.type
_entity.pdbx_description
1 polymer ?
#
loop_
_entity_poly.entity_id
_entity_poly.type
_entity_poly.pdbx_seq_one_letter_code
_entity_poly.pdbx_strand_id
1 'polypeptide(L)'
;MIPAATPPRRARRLRAAAAAAALTATATAAATLAAPPAGAAAESLAVQYRTGATGATADQSEPWLKVRNTGTTSVPLGEVKLRYYFKADTPAASYRFACSWAVRGCAHVTGVFGVLAKPTATADRYLEIGFTPGAGSLAPGAGGEADLQVAVGG
;
A
#
# COMPACT_ATOMS: atom_id res chain seq x y z
N MET A 1 -29.66 3.78 -92.94
CA MET A 1 -29.77 5.26 -92.94
C MET A 1 -29.67 5.77 -91.49
N ILE A 2 -29.09 6.95 -91.33
CA ILE A 2 -28.98 7.80 -90.13
C ILE A 2 -29.64 9.14 -90.55
N PRO A 3 -30.20 10.04 -89.68
CA PRO A 3 -30.34 10.09 -88.21
C PRO A 3 -31.83 9.91 -87.77
N ALA A 4 -32.31 9.98 -86.51
CA ALA A 4 -31.90 10.52 -85.20
C ALA A 4 -32.27 12.00 -84.87
N ALA A 5 -33.11 12.22 -83.84
CA ALA A 5 -33.29 13.52 -83.16
C ALA A 5 -33.89 13.35 -81.73
N THR A 6 -33.10 13.70 -80.72
CA THR A 6 -33.40 13.74 -79.27
C THR A 6 -33.75 15.19 -78.83
N PRO A 7 -33.93 15.53 -77.53
CA PRO A 7 -34.83 15.02 -76.45
C PRO A 7 -35.66 16.25 -75.94
N PRO A 8 -35.81 16.63 -74.63
CA PRO A 8 -35.79 15.96 -73.30
C PRO A 8 -37.14 16.25 -72.54
N ARG A 9 -37.33 16.63 -71.24
CA ARG A 9 -36.48 16.95 -70.06
C ARG A 9 -37.32 16.94 -68.75
N ARG A 10 -36.72 16.50 -67.62
CA ARG A 10 -37.20 16.60 -66.20
C ARG A 10 -38.32 15.58 -65.82
N ALA A 11 -38.45 15.14 -64.55
CA ALA A 11 -37.83 15.65 -63.32
C ALA A 11 -37.19 14.58 -62.39
N ARG A 12 -36.01 14.94 -61.87
CA ARG A 12 -35.53 14.75 -60.48
C ARG A 12 -35.85 13.40 -59.79
N ARG A 13 -35.05 12.38 -60.07
CA ARG A 13 -33.90 11.93 -59.22
C ARG A 13 -34.26 11.29 -57.86
N LEU A 14 -34.15 9.96 -57.86
CA LEU A 14 -33.27 9.15 -56.99
C LEU A 14 -33.61 9.06 -55.48
N ARG A 15 -34.23 7.93 -55.10
CA ARG A 15 -33.99 7.32 -53.78
C ARG A 15 -32.71 6.49 -53.86
N ALA A 16 -31.73 6.80 -53.01
CA ALA A 16 -30.51 5.99 -52.88
C ALA A 16 -30.80 4.68 -52.11
N ALA A 17 -29.92 3.69 -52.26
CA ALA A 17 -30.09 2.35 -51.70
C ALA A 17 -28.92 1.94 -50.79
N ALA A 18 -29.18 0.92 -49.96
CA ALA A 18 -28.22 0.07 -49.23
C ALA A 18 -27.29 0.73 -48.18
N ALA A 19 -27.40 0.24 -46.95
CA ALA A 19 -26.29 -0.39 -46.21
C ALA A 19 -26.84 -1.14 -44.98
N ALA A 20 -26.19 -2.22 -44.57
CA ALA A 20 -26.39 -2.82 -43.25
C ALA A 20 -25.26 -2.35 -42.31
N ALA A 21 -25.57 -2.05 -41.05
CA ALA A 21 -24.61 -1.67 -40.02
C ALA A 21 -25.06 -2.22 -38.66
N ALA A 22 -24.13 -2.42 -37.73
CA ALA A 22 -24.30 -3.34 -36.61
C ALA A 22 -24.30 -2.68 -35.21
N LEU A 23 -24.90 -3.40 -34.27
CA LEU A 23 -24.59 -3.54 -32.84
C LEU A 23 -24.19 -2.28 -32.03
N THR A 24 -25.04 -1.91 -31.06
CA THR A 24 -24.67 -1.10 -29.88
C THR A 24 -25.24 -1.69 -28.59
N ALA A 25 -24.69 -2.81 -28.13
CA ALA A 25 -24.97 -3.37 -26.81
C ALA A 25 -24.11 -2.67 -25.73
N THR A 26 -24.57 -1.55 -25.18
CA THR A 26 -23.84 -0.78 -24.16
C THR A 26 -23.95 -1.40 -22.76
N ALA A 27 -23.22 -2.49 -22.53
CA ALA A 27 -23.07 -3.07 -21.19
C ALA A 27 -22.07 -2.24 -20.34
N THR A 28 -22.58 -1.29 -19.56
CA THR A 28 -21.78 -0.53 -18.59
C THR A 28 -21.41 -1.40 -17.39
N ALA A 29 -20.31 -2.16 -17.52
CA ALA A 29 -19.73 -2.96 -16.45
C ALA A 29 -19.07 -2.06 -15.39
N ALA A 30 -19.87 -1.59 -14.42
CA ALA A 30 -19.38 -0.87 -13.26
C ALA A 30 -18.65 -1.83 -12.29
N ALA A 31 -17.39 -2.13 -12.60
CA ALA A 31 -16.54 -2.98 -11.78
C ALA A 31 -16.14 -2.27 -10.48
N THR A 32 -16.97 -2.41 -9.44
CA THR A 32 -16.64 -1.96 -8.08
C THR A 32 -15.50 -2.81 -7.52
N LEU A 33 -14.26 -2.31 -7.61
CA LEU A 33 -13.14 -2.87 -6.86
C LEU A 33 -13.41 -2.64 -5.36
N ALA A 34 -13.97 -3.65 -4.71
CA ALA A 34 -14.01 -3.72 -3.26
C ALA A 34 -12.57 -3.81 -2.74
N ALA A 35 -12.14 -2.80 -1.98
CA ALA A 35 -10.87 -2.88 -1.26
C ALA A 35 -10.92 -4.08 -0.30
N PRO A 36 -9.87 -4.90 -0.20
CA PRO A 36 -9.85 -6.03 0.74
C PRO A 36 -9.98 -5.51 2.18
N PRO A 37 -10.71 -6.23 3.06
CA PRO A 37 -10.83 -5.82 4.45
C PRO A 37 -9.45 -5.83 5.12
N ALA A 38 -9.13 -4.79 5.89
CA ALA A 38 -7.79 -4.60 6.49
C ALA A 38 -7.30 -5.78 7.34
N GLY A 39 -8.21 -6.61 7.88
CA GLY A 39 -7.87 -7.86 8.56
C GLY A 39 -7.19 -8.90 7.66
N ALA A 40 -7.57 -8.99 6.38
CA ALA A 40 -6.94 -9.91 5.42
C ALA A 40 -5.49 -9.51 5.08
N ALA A 41 -5.16 -8.21 5.17
CA ALA A 41 -3.78 -7.74 5.11
C ALA A 41 -3.01 -8.07 6.41
N ALA A 42 -3.65 -8.00 7.57
CA ALA A 42 -3.01 -8.36 8.84
C ALA A 42 -2.67 -9.86 8.92
N GLU A 43 -3.55 -10.75 8.44
CA GLU A 43 -3.29 -12.20 8.38
C GLU A 43 -2.27 -12.59 7.29
N SER A 44 -1.94 -11.69 6.37
CA SER A 44 -0.90 -11.90 5.34
C SER A 44 0.47 -11.31 5.68
N LEU A 45 0.67 -10.77 6.89
CA LEU A 45 1.93 -10.15 7.32
C LEU A 45 2.54 -10.86 8.54
N ALA A 46 3.78 -11.33 8.39
CA ALA A 46 4.61 -11.79 9.49
C ALA A 46 5.67 -10.74 9.86
N VAL A 47 5.96 -10.59 11.15
CA VAL A 47 7.04 -9.72 11.65
C VAL A 47 8.09 -10.58 12.35
N GLN A 48 9.35 -10.45 11.91
CA GLN A 48 10.52 -11.03 12.56
C GLN A 48 11.27 -9.92 13.32
N TYR A 49 11.84 -10.27 14.48
CA TYR A 49 12.44 -9.33 15.41
C TYR A 49 13.78 -9.85 15.95
N ARG A 50 14.73 -8.93 16.16
CA ARG A 50 15.91 -9.08 17.02
C ARG A 50 16.26 -7.73 17.64
N THR A 51 17.09 -7.71 18.68
CA THR A 51 17.66 -6.47 19.24
C THR A 51 19.16 -6.37 18.93
N GLY A 52 19.66 -5.16 18.70
CA GLY A 52 21.10 -4.86 18.75
C GLY A 52 21.60 -4.73 20.19
N ALA A 53 20.81 -4.09 21.05
CA ALA A 53 21.04 -3.95 22.48
C ALA A 53 20.59 -5.23 23.22
N THR A 54 21.54 -6.09 23.59
CA THR A 54 21.29 -7.39 24.26
C THR A 54 21.57 -7.39 25.77
N GLY A 55 22.07 -6.29 26.33
CA GLY A 55 22.29 -6.13 27.76
C GLY A 55 20.98 -5.98 28.56
N ALA A 56 21.04 -6.23 29.86
CA ALA A 56 19.93 -5.94 30.78
C ALA A 56 19.69 -4.42 30.96
N THR A 57 20.68 -3.61 30.60
CA THR A 57 20.61 -2.15 30.42
C THR A 57 21.29 -1.77 29.10
N ALA A 58 20.86 -0.66 28.52
CA ALA A 58 21.48 -0.03 27.35
C ALA A 58 21.05 1.45 27.27
N ASP A 59 21.86 2.31 26.65
CA ASP A 59 21.54 3.73 26.49
C ASP A 59 20.34 3.98 25.55
N GLN A 60 20.03 2.99 24.71
CA GLN A 60 18.92 2.98 23.76
C GLN A 60 18.46 1.55 23.47
N SER A 61 17.17 1.36 23.20
CA SER A 61 16.66 0.13 22.60
C SER A 61 16.94 0.14 21.09
N GLU A 62 17.47 -0.96 20.55
CA GLU A 62 17.78 -1.09 19.12
C GLU A 62 17.00 -2.21 18.43
N PRO A 63 15.67 -2.09 18.29
CA PRO A 63 14.86 -3.08 17.59
C PRO A 63 15.19 -3.12 16.08
N TRP A 64 15.53 -4.31 15.62
CA TRP A 64 15.51 -4.68 14.20
C TRP A 64 14.18 -5.37 13.90
N LEU A 65 13.51 -4.94 12.83
CA LEU A 65 12.17 -5.40 12.46
C LEU A 65 12.12 -5.71 10.96
N LYS A 66 11.86 -6.98 10.63
CA LYS A 66 11.59 -7.42 9.26
C LYS A 66 10.12 -7.77 9.10
N VAL A 67 9.43 -7.02 8.25
CA VAL A 67 8.08 -7.33 7.77
C VAL A 67 8.20 -8.24 6.55
N ARG A 68 7.44 -9.34 6.54
CA ARG A 68 7.32 -10.26 5.39
C ARG A 68 5.86 -10.42 5.00
N ASN A 69 5.57 -10.27 3.71
CA ASN A 69 4.30 -10.67 3.13
C ASN A 69 4.27 -12.19 2.91
N THR A 70 3.42 -12.88 3.67
CA THR A 70 3.19 -14.33 3.62
C THR A 70 1.91 -14.70 2.86
N GLY A 71 1.17 -13.72 2.33
CA GLY A 71 -0.01 -13.94 1.50
C GLY A 71 0.27 -14.01 0.00
N THR A 72 -0.80 -13.89 -0.78
CA THR A 72 -0.81 -14.02 -2.25
C THR A 72 -1.03 -12.71 -3.01
N THR A 73 -1.33 -11.61 -2.31
CA THR A 73 -1.58 -10.27 -2.86
C THR A 73 -0.47 -9.30 -2.47
N SER A 74 -0.29 -8.21 -3.23
CA SER A 74 0.69 -7.16 -2.89
C SER A 74 0.13 -6.24 -1.79
N VAL A 75 0.94 -5.91 -0.78
CA VAL A 75 0.55 -5.04 0.34
C VAL A 75 1.28 -3.69 0.26
N PRO A 76 0.60 -2.54 0.15
CA PRO A 76 1.23 -1.22 0.20
C PRO A 76 1.83 -0.94 1.59
N LEU A 77 3.11 -0.59 1.66
CA LEU A 77 3.76 -0.33 2.97
C LEU A 77 3.18 0.91 3.67
N GLY A 78 2.65 1.89 2.91
CA GLY A 78 1.98 3.07 3.47
C GLY A 78 0.72 2.77 4.29
N GLU A 79 0.16 1.55 4.18
CA GLU A 79 -0.98 1.08 4.99
C GLU A 79 -0.52 0.25 6.21
N VAL A 80 0.76 -0.15 6.27
CA VAL A 80 1.33 -0.99 7.33
C VAL A 80 1.81 -0.13 8.49
N LYS A 81 1.45 -0.55 9.71
CA LYS A 81 1.96 0.00 10.96
C LYS A 81 2.50 -1.10 11.85
N LEU A 82 3.69 -0.90 12.40
CA LEU A 82 4.31 -1.77 13.40
C LEU A 82 4.23 -1.08 14.76
N ARG A 83 4.09 -1.85 15.85
CA ARG A 83 4.18 -1.30 17.21
C ARG A 83 5.23 -2.05 18.02
N TYR A 84 6.31 -1.36 18.35
CA TYR A 84 7.30 -1.82 19.32
C TYR A 84 6.84 -1.38 20.71
N TYR A 85 6.38 -2.33 21.51
CA TYR A 85 5.87 -2.11 22.87
C TYR A 85 7.01 -2.17 23.88
N PHE A 86 7.05 -1.21 24.81
CA PHE A 86 8.10 -1.13 25.83
C PHE A 86 7.59 -0.53 27.14
N LYS A 87 8.36 -0.76 28.21
CA LYS A 87 8.15 -0.18 29.54
C LYS A 87 9.02 1.07 29.68
N ALA A 88 8.46 2.17 30.16
CA ALA A 88 9.24 3.36 30.49
C ALA A 88 9.91 3.23 31.87
N ASP A 89 11.16 3.68 31.96
CA ASP A 89 12.00 3.65 33.17
C ASP A 89 11.43 4.57 34.27
N THR A 90 10.81 5.68 33.86
CA THR A 90 10.03 6.56 34.73
C THR A 90 8.74 7.01 34.04
N PRO A 91 7.64 7.30 34.78
CA PRO A 91 6.39 7.77 34.18
C PRO A 91 6.50 9.08 33.39
N ALA A 92 7.52 9.90 33.68
CA ALA A 92 7.76 11.19 33.05
C ALA A 92 8.80 11.14 31.91
N ALA A 93 9.35 9.96 31.59
CA ALA A 93 10.36 9.81 30.55
C ALA A 93 9.87 10.33 29.19
N SER A 94 10.73 11.05 28.49
CA SER A 94 10.55 11.42 27.08
C SER A 94 11.42 10.49 26.23
N TYR A 95 10.98 10.20 25.00
CA TYR A 95 11.69 9.30 24.09
C TYR A 95 11.78 9.90 22.70
N ARG A 96 12.88 9.61 22.02
CA ARG A 96 13.20 10.03 20.65
C ARG A 96 13.22 8.80 19.74
N PHE A 97 12.82 9.02 18.49
CA PHE A 97 12.85 8.03 17.44
C PHE A 97 13.97 8.38 16.45
N ALA A 98 14.78 7.38 16.08
CA ALA A 98 15.69 7.48 14.95
C ALA A 98 15.58 6.22 14.08
N CYS A 99 15.64 6.37 12.77
CA CYS A 99 15.87 5.27 11.84
C CYS A 99 17.36 5.17 11.58
N SER A 100 17.99 4.10 12.05
CA SER A 100 19.43 3.85 11.87
C SER A 100 19.71 3.29 10.48
N TRP A 101 18.83 2.39 9.99
CA TRP A 101 18.88 1.84 8.64
C TRP A 101 17.50 1.30 8.23
N ALA A 102 17.17 1.36 6.94
CA ALA A 102 16.01 0.66 6.38
C ALA A 102 16.23 0.32 4.91
N VAL A 103 15.84 -0.89 4.50
CA VAL A 103 15.95 -1.35 3.09
C VAL A 103 15.06 -0.56 2.12
N ARG A 104 14.06 0.17 2.64
CA ARG A 104 13.21 1.11 1.90
C ARG A 104 13.62 2.58 2.09
N GLY A 105 14.77 2.84 2.71
CA GLY A 105 15.30 4.17 3.00
C GLY A 105 14.64 4.84 4.21
N CYS A 106 15.45 5.36 5.14
CA CYS A 106 14.94 5.98 6.37
C CYS A 106 14.09 7.23 6.15
N ALA A 107 14.25 7.93 5.01
CA ALA A 107 13.38 9.04 4.61
C ALA A 107 11.90 8.62 4.40
N HIS A 108 11.63 7.32 4.27
CA HIS A 108 10.29 6.78 4.11
C HIS A 108 9.74 6.08 5.36
N VAL A 109 10.45 6.11 6.49
CA VAL A 109 10.04 5.53 7.78
C VAL A 109 9.65 6.64 8.75
N THR A 110 8.50 6.51 9.42
CA THR A 110 8.02 7.45 10.43
C THR A 110 7.89 6.76 11.79
N GLY A 111 7.99 7.53 12.87
CA GLY A 111 7.88 7.01 14.24
C GLY A 111 7.09 7.96 15.14
N VAL A 112 6.10 7.45 15.86
CA VAL A 112 5.25 8.21 16.79
C VAL A 112 5.12 7.43 18.10
N PHE A 113 5.31 8.08 19.24
CA PHE A 113 5.15 7.44 20.55
C PHE A 113 3.71 7.54 21.07
N GLY A 114 3.21 6.45 21.62
CA GLY A 114 1.93 6.37 22.32
C GLY A 114 2.06 5.81 23.74
N VAL A 115 0.97 5.94 24.51
CA VAL A 115 0.79 5.35 25.84
C VAL A 115 -0.33 4.30 25.75
N LEU A 116 -0.21 3.19 26.48
CA LEU A 116 -1.24 2.16 26.52
C LEU A 116 -2.39 2.62 27.43
N ALA A 117 -3.62 2.62 26.90
CA ALA A 117 -4.83 2.84 27.70
C ALA A 117 -5.09 1.73 28.74
N LYS A 118 -4.41 0.58 28.59
CA LYS A 118 -4.35 -0.52 29.56
C LYS A 118 -2.90 -1.04 29.62
N PRO A 119 -2.03 -0.45 30.46
CA PRO A 119 -0.66 -0.91 30.63
C PRO A 119 -0.57 -2.35 31.14
N THR A 120 0.54 -3.02 30.85
CA THR A 120 0.91 -4.32 31.41
C THR A 120 2.12 -4.19 32.34
N ALA A 121 2.56 -5.30 32.94
CA ALA A 121 3.81 -5.34 33.70
C ALA A 121 5.05 -5.03 32.83
N THR A 122 5.00 -5.31 31.53
CA THR A 122 6.14 -5.25 30.59
C THR A 122 6.03 -4.15 29.53
N ALA A 123 4.88 -3.47 29.42
CA ALA A 123 4.72 -2.32 28.53
C ALA A 123 3.65 -1.33 29.02
N ASP A 124 4.00 -0.06 29.05
CA ASP A 124 3.09 1.08 29.21
C ASP A 124 3.15 2.06 28.03
N ARG A 125 4.12 1.90 27.12
CA ARG A 125 4.28 2.73 25.92
C ARG A 125 4.48 1.88 24.67
N TYR A 126 4.36 2.53 23.52
CA TYR A 126 4.76 1.96 22.23
C TYR A 126 5.39 3.02 21.34
N LEU A 127 6.33 2.60 20.50
CA LEU A 127 6.68 3.29 19.26
C LEU A 127 5.81 2.69 18.15
N GLU A 128 4.95 3.49 17.53
CA GLU A 128 4.28 3.16 16.29
C GLU A 128 5.17 3.58 15.12
N ILE A 129 5.63 2.60 14.34
CA ILE A 129 6.43 2.80 13.13
C ILE A 129 5.47 2.71 11.94
N GLY A 130 5.46 3.75 11.11
CA GLY A 130 4.72 3.78 9.85
C GLY A 130 5.66 3.97 8.67
N PHE A 131 5.11 3.85 7.46
CA PHE A 131 5.84 4.12 6.22
C PHE A 131 5.12 5.18 5.40
N THR A 132 5.89 5.97 4.65
CA THR A 132 5.34 6.86 3.62
C THR A 132 5.06 6.06 2.33
N PRO A 133 4.20 6.54 1.41
CA PRO A 133 3.97 5.88 0.11
C PRO A 133 5.25 5.61 -0.70
N GLY A 134 6.31 6.39 -0.51
CA GLY A 134 7.62 6.17 -1.15
C GLY A 134 8.34 4.87 -0.75
N ALA A 135 7.92 4.20 0.32
CA ALA A 135 8.41 2.86 0.66
C ALA A 135 7.93 1.75 -0.32
N GLY A 136 6.92 2.05 -1.14
CA GLY A 136 6.35 1.12 -2.11
C GLY A 136 5.52 0.02 -1.46
N SER A 137 5.72 -1.23 -1.88
CA SER A 137 4.90 -2.38 -1.48
C SER A 137 5.75 -3.61 -1.10
N LEU A 138 5.09 -4.58 -0.46
CA LEU A 138 5.57 -5.94 -0.29
C LEU A 138 4.85 -6.85 -1.30
N ALA A 139 5.57 -7.35 -2.30
CA ALA A 139 5.07 -8.40 -3.20
C ALA A 139 4.81 -9.71 -2.42
N PRO A 140 3.96 -10.63 -2.90
CA PRO A 140 3.83 -11.95 -2.28
C PRO A 140 5.13 -12.77 -2.42
N GLY A 141 5.41 -13.63 -1.42
CA GLY A 141 6.54 -14.57 -1.46
C GLY A 141 7.92 -13.94 -1.21
N ALA A 142 8.96 -14.46 -1.87
CA ALA A 142 10.36 -14.16 -1.53
C ALA A 142 10.79 -12.69 -1.72
N GLY A 143 10.11 -11.93 -2.59
CA GLY A 143 10.33 -10.47 -2.74
C GLY A 143 9.58 -9.61 -1.70
N GLY A 144 8.79 -10.23 -0.82
CA GLY A 144 7.85 -9.58 0.08
C GLY A 144 8.43 -8.99 1.36
N GLU A 145 9.70 -8.59 1.38
CA GLU A 145 10.40 -8.21 2.61
C GLU A 145 10.70 -6.71 2.69
N ALA A 146 10.51 -6.12 3.88
CA ALA A 146 11.10 -4.85 4.29
C ALA A 146 11.73 -5.00 5.67
N ASP A 147 13.02 -4.71 5.78
CA ASP A 147 13.85 -4.83 6.98
C ASP A 147 14.37 -3.44 7.40
N LEU A 148 14.43 -3.18 8.70
CA LEU A 148 14.83 -1.90 9.28
C LEU A 148 15.40 -2.05 10.70
N GLN A 149 16.34 -1.16 11.05
CA GLN A 149 16.79 -0.90 12.41
C GLN A 149 16.37 0.51 12.81
N VAL A 150 15.72 0.64 13.96
CA VAL A 150 15.43 1.92 14.59
C VAL A 150 16.01 1.95 16.01
N ALA A 151 16.18 3.14 16.56
CA ALA A 151 16.59 3.36 17.94
C ALA A 151 15.49 4.11 18.72
N VAL A 152 15.36 3.76 20.01
CA VAL A 152 14.52 4.44 21.00
C VAL A 152 15.37 4.74 22.23
N GLY A 153 15.56 6.03 22.52
CA GLY A 153 16.35 6.53 23.66
C GLY A 153 15.81 7.88 24.16
N GLY A 154 16.36 8.39 25.27
CA GLY A 154 15.91 9.61 25.98
C GLY A 154 16.45 10.93 25.44
#